data_AF-A0A4R4NKK0-F1
#
_entry.id   AF-A0A4R4NKK0-F1
#
_cell.length_a   1.000
_cell.length_b   1.000
_cell.length_c   1.000
_cell.angle_alpha   90.00
_cell.angle_beta   90.00
_cell.angle_gamma   90.00
#
_symmetry.space_group_name_H-M   'P 1'
#
loop_
_entity.id
_entity.type
_entity.pdbx_description
1 polymer ?
#
loop_
_entity_poly.entity_id
_entity_poly.type
_entity_poly.pdbx_seq_one_letter_code
_entity_poly.pdbx_strand_id
1 'polypeptide(L)'
;MLPVPGEPRCQVHPGPSAPSGLITLKRLSLVHLEQDIPQTTVSATSRMERGPNMLHTILGAKIRWSQPNGWLFNPVYVGPDTIDYTVEKGPHAGRHAVQPTYYHRIAPGIELTSWYEEVGTVVNVIWYLEPQTSHRFAALPAWAVEDFKVLAGDNQDPRYLSRIRELAATKADGPRHVLSDDGYFEVL
;
A
#
# COMPACT_ATOMS: atom_id res chain seq x y z
N MET A 1 -26.22 -45.89 -14.81
CA MET A 1 -25.89 -44.61 -15.50
C MET A 1 -26.77 -43.53 -14.89
N LEU A 2 -26.17 -42.59 -14.16
CA LEU A 2 -26.86 -41.43 -13.59
C LEU A 2 -26.81 -40.27 -14.61
N PRO A 3 -27.84 -39.41 -14.70
CA PRO A 3 -27.84 -38.29 -15.65
C PRO A 3 -26.96 -37.13 -15.16
N VAL A 4 -26.26 -36.51 -16.11
CA VAL A 4 -25.43 -35.31 -15.90
C VAL A 4 -26.36 -34.08 -15.83
N PRO A 5 -26.21 -33.16 -14.85
CA PRO A 5 -26.97 -31.91 -14.83
C PRO A 5 -26.48 -30.95 -15.92
N GLY A 6 -27.42 -30.40 -16.69
CA GLY A 6 -27.14 -29.46 -17.78
C GLY A 6 -26.64 -28.09 -17.30
N GLU A 7 -25.75 -27.51 -18.09
CA GLU A 7 -25.25 -26.13 -17.91
C GLU A 7 -26.38 -25.10 -17.98
N PRO A 8 -26.36 -24.04 -17.15
CA PRO A 8 -27.30 -22.94 -17.29
C PRO A 8 -26.95 -22.10 -18.52
N ARG A 9 -27.83 -22.14 -19.54
CA ARG A 9 -27.77 -21.22 -20.68
C ARG A 9 -28.06 -19.79 -20.20
N CYS A 10 -27.09 -18.90 -20.38
CA CYS A 10 -27.27 -17.47 -20.17
C CYS A 10 -28.25 -16.92 -21.22
N GLN A 11 -29.48 -16.60 -20.81
CA GLN A 11 -30.43 -15.88 -21.66
C GLN A 11 -30.12 -14.39 -21.60
N VAL A 12 -29.68 -13.82 -22.73
CA VAL A 12 -29.48 -12.38 -22.87
C VAL A 12 -30.83 -11.76 -23.23
N HIS A 13 -31.43 -11.01 -22.31
CA HIS A 13 -32.59 -10.17 -22.60
C HIS A 13 -32.14 -8.90 -23.33
N PRO A 14 -32.79 -8.50 -24.44
CA PRO A 14 -32.49 -7.22 -25.08
C PRO A 14 -32.99 -6.07 -24.21
N GLY A 15 -32.09 -5.16 -23.85
CA GLY A 15 -32.41 -3.92 -23.14
C GLY A 15 -33.20 -2.92 -24.00
N PRO A 16 -33.88 -1.94 -23.38
CA PRO A 16 -34.75 -1.01 -24.09
C PRO A 16 -33.96 -0.07 -25.02
N SER A 17 -34.51 0.15 -26.21
CA SER A 17 -34.02 1.04 -27.25
C SER A 17 -34.00 2.51 -26.80
N ALA A 18 -32.89 3.21 -27.03
CA ALA A 18 -32.74 4.64 -26.79
C ALA A 18 -33.61 5.47 -27.76
N PRO A 19 -34.17 6.62 -27.33
CA PRO A 19 -34.91 7.51 -28.21
C PRO A 19 -33.96 8.35 -29.08
N SER A 20 -34.19 8.30 -30.39
CA SER A 20 -33.55 9.15 -31.39
C SER A 20 -34.07 10.59 -31.30
N GLY A 21 -33.32 11.47 -30.64
CA GLY A 21 -33.57 12.91 -30.64
C GLY A 21 -32.44 13.64 -31.36
N LEU A 22 -32.75 14.23 -32.53
CA LEU A 22 -31.88 15.19 -33.21
C LEU A 22 -31.83 16.48 -32.36
N ILE A 23 -30.66 16.82 -31.82
CA ILE A 23 -30.42 18.14 -31.20
C ILE A 23 -29.59 18.97 -32.17
N THR A 24 -30.22 20.00 -32.76
CA THR A 24 -29.55 21.01 -33.58
C THR A 24 -28.78 21.97 -32.67
N LEU A 25 -27.46 21.88 -32.64
CA LEU A 25 -26.60 22.84 -31.96
C LEU A 25 -26.52 24.14 -32.76
N LYS A 26 -27.15 25.21 -32.26
CA LYS A 26 -26.92 26.57 -32.73
C LYS A 26 -25.47 26.98 -32.38
N ARG A 27 -24.70 27.34 -33.40
CA ARG A 27 -23.34 27.86 -33.28
C ARG A 27 -23.40 29.24 -32.61
N LEU A 28 -23.09 29.30 -31.32
CA LEU A 28 -22.80 30.55 -30.61
C LEU A 28 -21.37 30.96 -30.95
N SER A 29 -21.24 32.09 -31.66
CA SER A 29 -19.96 32.76 -31.94
C SER A 29 -19.38 33.29 -30.64
N LEU A 30 -18.24 32.72 -30.21
CA LEU A 30 -17.45 33.22 -29.09
C LEU A 30 -16.62 34.43 -29.55
N VAL A 31 -16.85 35.56 -28.89
CA VAL A 31 -16.08 36.81 -29.04
C VAL A 31 -14.67 36.58 -28.51
N HIS A 32 -13.66 36.95 -29.29
CA HIS A 32 -12.25 36.96 -28.86
C HIS A 32 -12.06 38.03 -27.78
N LEU A 33 -11.69 37.60 -26.57
CA LEU A 33 -11.04 38.44 -25.56
C LEU A 33 -9.62 37.89 -25.42
N GLU A 34 -8.67 38.49 -26.14
CA GLU A 34 -7.24 38.34 -25.85
C GLU A 34 -6.97 39.02 -24.51
N GLN A 35 -6.59 38.22 -23.51
CA GLN A 35 -5.96 38.72 -22.29
C GLN A 35 -4.50 38.26 -22.33
N ASP A 36 -3.60 39.23 -22.39
CA ASP A 36 -2.15 39.07 -22.34
C ASP A 36 -1.73 38.37 -21.02
N ILE A 37 -1.41 37.09 -21.13
CA ILE A 37 -0.72 36.34 -20.06
C ILE A 37 0.78 36.49 -20.32
N PRO A 38 1.56 37.09 -19.41
CA PRO A 38 2.99 37.23 -19.60
C PRO A 38 3.67 35.86 -19.65
N GLN A 39 4.29 35.54 -20.78
CA GLN A 39 5.15 34.37 -20.93
C GLN A 39 6.38 34.55 -20.05
N THR A 40 6.39 33.87 -18.90
CA THR A 40 7.60 33.75 -18.09
C THR A 40 8.48 32.69 -18.73
N THR A 41 9.52 33.13 -19.45
CA THR A 41 10.60 32.27 -19.92
C THR A 41 11.26 31.58 -18.72
N VAL A 42 10.95 30.30 -18.49
CA VAL A 42 11.74 29.46 -17.57
C VAL A 42 12.91 28.93 -18.38
N SER A 43 14.03 29.66 -18.29
CA SER A 43 15.33 29.24 -18.78
C SER A 43 16.03 28.33 -17.77
N ALA A 44 16.84 27.43 -18.32
CA ALA A 44 17.83 26.58 -17.68
C ALA A 44 17.30 25.43 -16.82
N THR A 45 17.41 24.23 -17.40
CA THR A 45 17.75 22.97 -16.73
C THR A 45 18.53 23.20 -15.44
N SER A 46 17.85 23.15 -14.29
CA SER A 46 18.54 22.86 -13.04
C SER A 46 18.86 21.38 -13.08
N ARG A 47 20.13 21.07 -13.37
CA ARG A 47 20.68 19.76 -13.05
C ARG A 47 20.66 19.70 -11.53
N MET A 48 19.58 19.14 -10.98
CA MET A 48 19.45 18.88 -9.55
C MET A 48 20.69 18.07 -9.16
N GLU A 49 21.60 18.71 -8.44
CA GLU A 49 22.82 18.05 -8.00
C GLU A 49 22.41 16.85 -7.15
N ARG A 50 22.84 15.65 -7.59
CA ARG A 50 22.53 14.40 -6.91
C ARG A 50 23.15 14.47 -5.51
N GLY A 51 22.32 14.79 -4.52
CA GLY A 51 22.73 14.73 -3.12
C GLY A 51 23.26 13.33 -2.78
N PRO A 52 24.25 13.22 -1.88
CA PRO A 52 24.99 11.97 -1.61
C PRO A 52 24.13 10.81 -1.05
N ASN A 53 22.85 11.02 -0.74
CA ASN A 53 21.95 10.04 -0.12
C ASN A 53 20.73 9.65 -0.98
N MET A 54 20.73 9.91 -2.29
CA MET A 54 19.61 9.46 -3.12
C MET A 54 19.57 7.93 -3.21
N LEU A 55 18.56 7.35 -2.58
CA LEU A 55 18.27 5.92 -2.66
C LEU A 55 17.70 5.60 -4.04
N HIS A 56 18.36 4.74 -4.81
CA HIS A 56 17.92 4.37 -6.16
C HIS A 56 16.90 3.22 -6.18
N THR A 57 16.83 2.45 -5.10
CA THR A 57 15.84 1.39 -4.88
C THR A 57 15.70 1.13 -3.38
N ILE A 58 14.50 0.77 -2.91
CA ILE A 58 14.29 0.34 -1.52
C ILE A 58 14.95 -1.01 -1.24
N LEU A 59 15.16 -1.84 -2.28
CA LEU A 59 15.74 -3.17 -2.10
C LEU A 59 17.18 -3.09 -1.59
N GLY A 60 17.48 -3.90 -0.58
CA GLY A 60 18.73 -3.91 0.16
C GLY A 60 18.86 -2.79 1.19
N ALA A 61 17.90 -1.86 1.27
CA ALA A 61 17.97 -0.76 2.21
C ALA A 61 17.72 -1.25 3.64
N LYS A 62 18.54 -0.73 4.56
CA LYS A 62 18.25 -0.73 5.99
C LYS A 62 17.75 0.66 6.34
N ILE A 63 16.55 0.76 6.88
CA ILE A 63 15.90 2.04 7.17
C ILE A 63 15.38 2.10 8.60
N ARG A 64 15.19 3.31 9.09
CA ARG A 64 14.24 3.65 10.15
C ARG A 64 12.96 4.13 9.48
N TRP A 65 11.81 3.57 9.85
CA TRP A 65 10.52 3.92 9.23
C TRP A 65 9.51 4.34 10.30
N SER A 66 8.86 5.48 10.09
CA SER A 66 8.06 6.15 11.11
C SER A 66 6.72 6.63 10.55
N GLN A 67 5.70 6.65 11.41
CA GLN A 67 4.39 7.23 11.10
C GLN A 67 4.11 8.44 12.00
N PRO A 68 3.30 9.42 11.54
CA PRO A 68 2.95 10.61 12.31
C PRO A 68 2.29 10.34 13.67
N ASN A 69 1.65 9.18 13.82
CA ASN A 69 0.98 8.76 15.06
C ASN A 69 1.96 8.18 16.12
N GLY A 70 3.27 8.29 15.90
CA GLY A 70 4.30 7.89 16.86
C GLY A 70 4.74 6.43 16.76
N TRP A 71 4.28 5.68 15.75
CA TRP A 71 4.83 4.36 15.45
C TRP A 71 6.23 4.52 14.86
N LEU A 72 7.14 3.64 15.30
CA LEU A 72 8.53 3.61 14.88
C LEU A 72 8.96 2.17 14.65
N PHE A 73 9.38 1.89 13.43
CA PHE A 73 9.97 0.64 13.00
C PHE A 73 11.48 0.84 12.85
N ASN A 74 12.28 0.12 13.65
CA ASN A 74 13.72 0.29 13.68
C ASN A 74 14.46 -0.95 14.22
N PRO A 75 15.32 -1.59 13.42
CA PRO A 75 15.50 -1.36 11.97
C PRO A 75 14.34 -1.96 11.15
N VAL A 76 14.26 -1.55 9.89
CA VAL A 76 13.59 -2.29 8.81
C VAL A 76 14.63 -2.61 7.75
N TYR A 77 14.78 -3.87 7.38
CA TYR A 77 15.57 -4.31 6.24
C TYR A 77 14.63 -4.79 5.13
N VAL A 78 14.72 -4.16 3.96
CA VAL A 78 13.90 -4.51 2.80
C VAL A 78 14.75 -5.33 1.84
N GLY A 79 14.71 -6.65 1.98
CA GLY A 79 15.38 -7.60 1.10
C GLY A 79 14.65 -7.81 -0.23
N PRO A 80 15.25 -8.54 -1.19
CA PRO A 80 14.65 -8.82 -2.50
C PRO A 80 13.39 -9.68 -2.42
N ASP A 81 13.29 -10.53 -1.40
CA ASP A 81 12.24 -11.54 -1.19
C ASP A 81 11.73 -11.57 0.26
N THR A 82 12.30 -10.70 1.12
CA THR A 82 12.02 -10.66 2.55
C THR A 82 11.92 -9.23 3.06
N ILE A 83 11.15 -9.02 4.13
CA ILE A 83 11.24 -7.83 4.97
C ILE A 83 11.44 -8.30 6.40
N ASP A 84 12.43 -7.70 7.07
CA ASP A 84 12.72 -7.89 8.48
C ASP A 84 12.49 -6.56 9.17
N TYR A 85 11.60 -6.53 10.16
CA TYR A 85 11.33 -5.31 10.91
C TYR A 85 11.15 -5.54 12.40
N THR A 86 11.55 -4.54 13.19
CA THR A 86 11.23 -4.44 14.61
C THR A 86 10.39 -3.20 14.89
N VAL A 87 9.31 -3.35 15.65
CA VAL A 87 8.48 -2.25 16.11
C VAL A 87 9.05 -1.73 17.43
N GLU A 88 9.81 -0.63 17.35
CA GLU A 88 10.45 0.01 18.50
C GLU A 88 9.42 0.79 19.34
N LYS A 89 8.51 1.52 18.68
CA LYS A 89 7.46 2.32 19.33
C LYS A 89 6.11 2.10 18.65
N GLY A 90 5.04 2.12 19.45
CA GLY A 90 3.66 1.95 18.99
C GLY A 90 2.87 0.93 19.82
N PRO A 91 1.60 0.66 19.45
CA PRO A 91 0.68 -0.20 20.20
C PRO A 91 1.14 -1.64 20.39
N HIS A 92 2.04 -2.13 19.53
CA HIS A 92 2.61 -3.47 19.59
C HIS A 92 4.15 -3.43 19.58
N ALA A 93 4.72 -2.43 20.25
CA ALA A 93 6.16 -2.34 20.47
C ALA A 93 6.71 -3.65 21.06
N GLY A 94 7.89 -4.06 20.59
CA GLY A 94 8.47 -5.38 20.88
C GLY A 94 8.06 -6.49 19.90
N ARG A 95 7.31 -6.17 18.84
CA ARG A 95 7.15 -7.08 17.70
C ARG A 95 8.42 -7.10 16.86
N HIS A 96 8.88 -8.30 16.52
CA HIS A 96 9.86 -8.57 15.48
C HIS A 96 9.23 -9.52 14.46
N ALA A 97 9.43 -9.24 13.17
CA ALA A 97 8.89 -10.09 12.12
C ALA A 97 9.83 -10.15 10.92
N VAL A 98 10.05 -11.37 10.44
CA VAL A 98 10.66 -11.65 9.13
C VAL A 98 9.59 -12.28 8.25
N GLN A 99 9.28 -11.63 7.12
CA GLN A 99 8.19 -12.02 6.23
C GLN A 99 8.68 -12.18 4.80
N PRO A 100 8.17 -13.17 4.04
CA PRO A 100 8.27 -13.17 2.58
C PRO A 100 7.56 -11.95 2.00
N THR A 101 8.15 -11.34 0.97
CA THR A 101 7.61 -10.13 0.33
C THR A 101 7.44 -10.29 -1.18
N TYR A 102 6.62 -9.41 -1.72
CA TYR A 102 6.47 -9.19 -3.16
C TYR A 102 6.85 -7.75 -3.46
N TYR A 103 7.78 -7.58 -4.39
CA TYR A 103 8.32 -6.28 -4.77
C TYR A 103 7.90 -5.91 -6.19
N HIS A 104 7.51 -4.65 -6.37
CA HIS A 104 7.23 -4.08 -7.67
C HIS A 104 7.85 -2.69 -7.81
N ARG A 105 8.58 -2.45 -8.90
CA ARG A 105 8.88 -1.08 -9.33
C ARG A 105 7.68 -0.54 -10.10
N ILE A 106 7.00 0.45 -9.55
CA ILE A 106 5.77 1.02 -10.12
C ILE A 106 6.10 2.10 -11.15
N ALA A 107 7.05 2.98 -10.81
CA ALA A 107 7.56 4.05 -11.66
C ALA A 107 8.99 4.42 -11.21
N PRO A 108 9.74 5.25 -11.96
CA PRO A 108 11.02 5.78 -11.47
C PRO A 108 10.85 6.47 -10.11
N GLY A 109 11.59 6.01 -9.09
CA GLY A 109 11.53 6.55 -7.73
C GLY A 109 10.30 6.14 -6.90
N ILE A 110 9.42 5.28 -7.44
CA ILE A 110 8.20 4.79 -6.76
C ILE A 110 8.20 3.27 -6.79
N GLU A 111 8.30 2.66 -5.61
CA GLU A 111 8.41 1.21 -5.45
C GLU A 111 7.35 0.71 -4.47
N LEU A 112 6.87 -0.52 -4.62
CA LEU A 112 5.86 -1.14 -3.78
C LEU A 112 6.43 -2.42 -3.16
N THR A 113 6.24 -2.60 -1.86
CA THR A 113 6.49 -3.85 -1.16
C THR A 113 5.20 -4.31 -0.50
N SER A 114 4.82 -5.56 -0.75
CA SER A 114 3.61 -6.18 -0.20
C SER A 114 3.95 -7.46 0.54
N TRP A 115 3.29 -7.74 1.66
CA TRP A 115 3.44 -9.02 2.37
C TRP A 115 2.16 -9.41 3.12
N TYR A 116 2.12 -10.69 3.49
CA TYR A 116 1.09 -11.28 4.34
C TYR A 116 1.76 -11.82 5.60
N GLU A 117 1.17 -11.55 6.75
CA GLU A 117 1.72 -11.96 8.04
C GLU A 117 0.97 -13.18 8.60
N GLU A 118 1.65 -13.94 9.45
CA GLU A 118 1.09 -15.10 10.17
C GLU A 118 -0.15 -14.76 11.00
N VAL A 119 -0.30 -13.49 11.39
CA VAL A 119 -1.45 -12.98 12.13
C VAL A 119 -2.68 -12.77 11.24
N GLY A 120 -2.56 -12.86 9.91
CA GLY A 120 -3.64 -12.62 8.95
C GLY A 120 -3.66 -11.21 8.35
N THR A 121 -2.75 -10.33 8.80
CA THR A 121 -2.59 -8.97 8.30
C THR A 121 -2.02 -8.99 6.88
N VAL A 122 -2.63 -8.20 5.99
CA VAL A 122 -2.06 -7.88 4.67
C VAL A 122 -1.48 -6.48 4.74
N VAL A 123 -0.25 -6.29 4.28
CA VAL A 123 0.40 -4.98 4.24
C VAL A 123 0.90 -4.67 2.84
N ASN A 124 0.71 -3.42 2.42
CA ASN A 124 1.27 -2.83 1.22
C ASN A 124 1.94 -1.52 1.63
N VAL A 125 3.16 -1.28 1.17
CA VAL A 125 3.88 -0.03 1.38
C VAL A 125 4.42 0.47 0.05
N ILE A 126 3.99 1.66 -0.34
CA ILE A 126 4.59 2.41 -1.44
C ILE A 126 5.72 3.25 -0.86
N TRP A 127 6.90 3.16 -1.46
CA TRP A 127 8.10 3.91 -1.12
C TRP A 127 8.34 4.98 -2.18
N TYR A 128 8.38 6.23 -1.74
CA TYR A 128 8.76 7.37 -2.56
C TYR A 128 10.21 7.73 -2.23
N LEU A 129 11.14 7.31 -3.10
CA LEU A 129 12.57 7.27 -2.76
C LEU A 129 13.21 8.66 -2.67
N GLU A 130 12.82 9.58 -3.54
CA GLU A 130 13.33 10.95 -3.56
C GLU A 130 12.92 11.75 -2.31
N PRO A 131 11.62 11.84 -1.94
CA PRO A 131 11.21 12.53 -0.72
C PRO A 131 11.43 11.70 0.56
N GLN A 132 11.83 10.44 0.44
CA GLN A 132 11.95 9.47 1.54
C GLN A 132 10.67 9.35 2.39
N THR A 133 9.53 9.31 1.70
CA THR A 133 8.21 9.11 2.30
C THR A 133 7.62 7.78 1.88
N SER A 134 6.59 7.35 2.59
CA SER A 134 5.88 6.11 2.30
C SER A 134 4.37 6.31 2.41
N HIS A 135 3.60 5.50 1.70
CA HIS A 135 2.19 5.30 1.99
C HIS A 135 1.96 3.84 2.35
N ARG A 136 1.35 3.59 3.51
CA ARG A 136 1.00 2.25 3.99
C ARG A 136 -0.50 2.03 3.85
N PHE A 137 -0.85 0.87 3.31
CA PHE A 137 -2.17 0.26 3.47
C PHE A 137 -1.99 -1.07 4.20
N ALA A 138 -2.64 -1.23 5.35
CA ALA A 138 -2.67 -2.50 6.08
C ALA A 138 -4.10 -2.87 6.46
N ALA A 139 -4.46 -4.14 6.26
CA ALA A 139 -5.76 -4.69 6.65
C ALA A 139 -5.55 -5.76 7.72
N LEU A 140 -5.78 -5.39 8.97
CA LEU A 140 -5.60 -6.24 10.15
C LEU A 140 -6.88 -7.00 10.46
N PRO A 141 -6.79 -8.26 10.90
CA PRO A 141 -7.95 -8.99 11.41
C PRO A 141 -8.59 -8.28 12.61
N ALA A 142 -9.91 -8.37 12.74
CA ALA A 142 -10.68 -7.73 13.81
C ALA A 142 -10.11 -8.09 15.20
N TRP A 143 -9.74 -9.36 15.38
CA TRP A 143 -9.19 -9.86 16.64
C TRP A 143 -7.86 -9.23 17.06
N ALA A 144 -7.05 -8.78 16.09
CA ALA A 144 -5.72 -8.25 16.33
C ALA A 144 -5.76 -6.82 16.90
N VAL A 145 -6.84 -6.09 16.63
CA VAL A 145 -6.99 -4.69 17.08
C VAL A 145 -7.76 -4.53 18.37
N GLU A 146 -8.42 -5.59 18.86
CA GLU A 146 -9.02 -5.63 20.21
C GLU A 146 -7.96 -5.36 21.28
N ASP A 147 -6.76 -5.93 21.10
CA ASP A 147 -5.58 -5.67 21.91
C ASP A 147 -4.33 -5.83 21.05
N PHE A 148 -3.75 -4.72 20.58
CA PHE A 148 -2.53 -4.75 19.76
C PHE A 148 -1.34 -5.44 20.45
N LYS A 149 -1.29 -5.48 21.79
CA LYS A 149 -0.16 -6.07 22.52
C LYS A 149 -0.02 -7.56 22.26
N VAL A 150 -1.09 -8.24 21.85
CA VAL A 150 -1.04 -9.67 21.48
C VAL A 150 -0.07 -9.92 20.31
N LEU A 151 0.16 -8.90 19.47
CA LEU A 151 1.05 -8.99 18.31
C LEU A 151 2.54 -8.85 18.68
N ALA A 152 2.86 -8.37 19.88
CA ALA A 152 4.24 -8.28 20.37
C ALA A 152 4.85 -9.69 20.55
N GLY A 153 6.13 -9.80 20.23
CA GLY A 153 6.88 -11.06 20.12
C GLY A 153 7.53 -11.25 18.75
N ASP A 154 8.17 -12.41 18.57
CA ASP A 154 8.99 -12.71 17.40
C ASP A 154 8.34 -13.81 16.56
N ASN A 155 8.07 -13.55 15.27
CA ASN A 155 7.49 -14.55 14.38
C ASN A 155 8.46 -15.70 14.02
N GLN A 156 9.71 -15.63 14.44
CA GLN A 156 10.67 -16.74 14.38
C GLN A 156 10.60 -17.65 15.63
N ASP A 157 9.88 -17.25 16.70
CA ASP A 157 9.66 -18.08 17.88
C ASP A 157 8.46 -19.05 17.66
N PRO A 158 8.67 -20.38 17.73
CA PRO A 158 7.58 -21.35 17.62
C PRO A 158 6.46 -21.17 18.65
N ARG A 159 6.75 -20.64 19.84
CA ARG A 159 5.74 -20.36 20.87
C ARG A 159 4.85 -19.21 20.48
N TYR A 160 5.44 -18.15 19.93
CA TYR A 160 4.69 -17.03 19.36
C TYR A 160 3.77 -17.51 18.24
N LEU A 161 4.31 -18.25 17.27
CA LEU A 161 3.54 -18.77 16.13
C LEU A 161 2.38 -19.67 16.57
N SER A 162 2.61 -20.53 17.57
CA SER A 162 1.56 -21.41 18.10
C SER A 162 0.41 -20.61 18.72
N ARG A 163 0.74 -19.61 19.55
CA ARG A 163 -0.24 -18.69 20.15
C ARG A 163 -1.03 -17.92 19.09
N ILE A 164 -0.36 -17.37 18.07
CA ILE A 164 -1.03 -16.61 17.01
C ILE A 164 -1.96 -17.50 16.19
N ARG A 165 -1.55 -18.73 15.86
CA ARG A 165 -2.40 -19.68 15.14
C ARG A 165 -3.66 -20.04 15.91
N GLU A 166 -3.54 -20.24 17.23
CA GLU A 166 -4.69 -20.50 18.10
C GLU A 166 -5.66 -19.30 18.12
N LEU A 167 -5.14 -18.08 18.27
CA LEU A 167 -5.97 -16.87 18.24
C LEU A 167 -6.68 -16.69 16.90
N ALA A 168 -5.94 -16.85 15.78
CA ALA A 168 -6.49 -16.72 14.44
C ALA A 168 -7.54 -17.80 14.11
N ALA A 169 -7.43 -19.00 14.69
CA ALA A 169 -8.39 -20.07 14.48
C ALA A 169 -9.69 -19.89 15.29
N THR A 170 -9.64 -19.14 16.39
CA THR A 170 -10.74 -19.04 17.37
C THR A 170 -11.46 -17.70 17.34
N LYS A 171 -10.81 -16.64 16.84
CA LYS A 171 -11.36 -15.29 16.80
C LYS A 171 -11.75 -14.86 15.39
N ALA A 172 -12.61 -13.84 15.31
CA ALA A 172 -13.12 -13.34 14.04
C ALA A 172 -12.04 -12.59 13.23
N ASP A 173 -11.92 -12.92 11.95
CA ASP A 173 -11.08 -12.19 11.00
C ASP A 173 -11.71 -10.84 10.59
N GLY A 174 -13.02 -10.86 10.32
CA GLY A 174 -13.77 -9.70 9.81
C GLY A 174 -14.74 -9.09 10.85
N PRO A 175 -15.14 -7.82 10.67
CA PRO A 175 -14.63 -6.88 9.67
C PRO A 175 -13.19 -6.43 9.99
N ARG A 176 -12.33 -6.39 8.96
CA ARG A 176 -10.92 -6.04 9.15
C ARG A 176 -10.75 -4.56 9.48
N HIS A 177 -9.80 -4.26 10.35
CA HIS A 177 -9.40 -2.89 10.65
C HIS A 177 -8.36 -2.43 9.63
N VAL A 178 -8.65 -1.32 8.94
CA VAL A 178 -7.78 -0.77 7.90
C VAL A 178 -6.97 0.39 8.46
N LEU A 179 -5.65 0.30 8.31
CA LEU A 179 -4.73 1.42 8.46
C LEU A 179 -4.35 1.92 7.07
N SER A 180 -4.54 3.21 6.83
CA SER A 180 -4.13 3.90 5.61
C SER A 180 -3.46 5.18 6.03
N ASP A 181 -2.13 5.20 6.04
CA ASP A 181 -1.36 6.31 6.59
C ASP A 181 -0.07 6.57 5.81
N ASP A 182 0.32 7.84 5.81
CA ASP A 182 1.61 8.26 5.30
C ASP A 182 2.69 8.09 6.37
N GLY A 183 3.93 7.95 5.93
CA GLY A 183 5.09 7.82 6.79
C GLY A 183 6.33 8.42 6.15
N TYR A 184 7.42 8.42 6.91
CA TYR A 184 8.74 8.86 6.47
C TYR A 184 9.79 7.82 6.85
N PHE A 185 10.86 7.75 6.09
CA PHE A 185 11.96 6.85 6.39
C PHE A 185 13.33 7.51 6.23
N GLU A 186 14.30 6.98 6.95
CA GLU A 186 15.71 7.39 6.89
C GLU A 186 16.55 6.15 6.58
N VAL A 187 17.50 6.25 5.66
CA VAL A 187 18.46 5.17 5.40
C VAL A 187 19.51 5.15 6.53
N LEU A 188 19.79 3.97 7.09
CA LEU A 188 20.71 3.73 8.20
C LEU A 188 22.10 3.27 7.76
#